data_AF-A0A6I1MJ88-F1
#
_entry.id   AF-A0A6I1MJ88-F1
#
_cell.length_a   1.000
_cell.length_b   1.000
_cell.length_c   1.000
_cell.angle_alpha   90.00
_cell.angle_beta   90.00
_cell.angle_gamma   90.00
#
_symmetry.space_group_name_H-M   'P 1'
#
loop_
_entity.id
_entity.type
_entity.pdbx_description
1 polymer ?
#
loop_
_entity_poly.entity_id
_entity_poly.type
_entity_poly.pdbx_seq_one_letter_code
_entity_poly.pdbx_strand_id
1 'polypeptide(L)'
;MYCKCSNKNNYEVISLCNIKNFTNKNGPFINSAWTQISLADILTLPYNCPKIEKIEKIYIEVNITSNKIIKTPKSPAANAEGLILTGKKLLIDGYFCIKLVYTSLTKEQSIHSINFNIPFCTYIVIEENVDLFIDAYCVKTCVEDIFASLIKCNTIFFNVTFFLFASKITPTCPVPQPPKDDCTINFVQPKIPNTITFKTASLNNNISEITFDIQLKQIKATSTGISSGRLYSHISFSNNEFFSFKLRDFNQNIKTKASIKGEENADVFVKKLNNMSFEVDDIIELEVLIPKSVQITHFPTKDNVFLLGNSSGPGDSIKEYYQITPGGLRTYTPNPPIQVQTLLSSIIVKNLNDLPIITIMFNNEDKKLITSSEKISVVPAGSDPQPYFTFKLSRPDGTIIRDSITMGTTTPANFYSQLIENFSFDYEDIIELTYTDSSISHITINLKGVNHTPTKLAEKYKITPNGLVEI
;
A
#
# COMPACT_ATOMS: atom_id res chain seq x y z
N MET A 1 -10.02 -47.75 -14.66
CA MET A 1 -9.37 -46.73 -13.80
C MET A 1 -10.31 -45.54 -13.69
N TYR A 2 -10.93 -45.35 -12.53
CA TYR A 2 -11.71 -44.15 -12.26
C TYR A 2 -10.74 -42.99 -12.05
N CYS A 3 -10.80 -42.02 -12.95
CA CYS A 3 -10.09 -40.75 -12.84
C CYS A 3 -10.59 -40.00 -11.59
N LYS A 4 -9.88 -40.09 -10.46
CA LYS A 4 -10.16 -39.32 -9.24
C LYS A 4 -9.48 -37.95 -9.35
N CYS A 5 -10.06 -37.05 -10.16
CA CYS A 5 -9.60 -35.66 -10.22
C CYS A 5 -10.08 -34.90 -8.98
N SER A 6 -9.20 -34.09 -8.39
CA SER A 6 -9.47 -33.39 -7.14
C SER A 6 -10.31 -32.14 -7.44
N ASN A 7 -11.61 -32.16 -7.12
CA ASN A 7 -12.54 -31.03 -7.26
C ASN A 7 -12.34 -29.94 -6.17
N LYS A 8 -11.10 -29.73 -5.73
CA LYS A 8 -10.79 -28.62 -4.82
C LYS A 8 -10.79 -27.34 -5.67
N ASN A 9 -11.90 -26.59 -5.64
CA ASN A 9 -12.10 -25.33 -6.38
C ASN A 9 -11.20 -24.17 -5.88
N ASN A 10 -9.97 -24.46 -5.50
CA ASN A 10 -8.99 -23.47 -5.06
C ASN A 10 -8.02 -23.20 -6.21
N TYR A 11 -8.41 -22.30 -7.12
CA TYR A 11 -7.58 -21.76 -8.18
C TYR A 11 -7.50 -20.24 -8.08
N GLU A 12 -6.42 -19.66 -8.56
CA GLU A 12 -6.25 -18.20 -8.62
C GLU A 12 -6.82 -17.66 -9.94
N VAL A 13 -7.66 -16.62 -9.87
CA VAL A 13 -8.14 -15.92 -11.07
C VAL A 13 -7.39 -14.61 -11.21
N ILE A 14 -6.80 -14.40 -12.39
CA ILE A 14 -6.06 -13.20 -12.76
C ILE A 14 -6.92 -12.38 -13.73
N SER A 15 -6.93 -11.06 -13.51
CA SER A 15 -7.73 -10.05 -14.24
C SER A 15 -9.17 -9.84 -13.74
N LEU A 16 -9.52 -10.28 -12.53
CA LEU A 16 -10.75 -9.81 -11.90
C LEU A 16 -10.65 -8.32 -11.59
N CYS A 17 -11.73 -7.59 -11.78
CA CYS A 17 -11.86 -6.19 -11.40
C CYS A 17 -12.74 -6.06 -10.15
N ASN A 18 -12.45 -5.08 -9.30
CA ASN A 18 -13.36 -4.72 -8.22
C ASN A 18 -14.48 -3.82 -8.77
N ILE A 19 -15.74 -4.29 -8.68
CA ILE A 19 -16.91 -3.54 -9.20
C ILE A 19 -17.06 -2.19 -8.52
N LYS A 20 -16.79 -2.07 -7.21
CA LYS A 20 -16.87 -0.77 -6.52
C LYS A 20 -15.86 0.21 -7.12
N ASN A 21 -14.62 -0.23 -7.35
CA ASN A 21 -13.60 0.62 -7.98
C ASN A 21 -13.96 0.96 -9.42
N PHE A 22 -14.47 -0.01 -10.19
CA PHE A 22 -14.92 0.20 -11.55
C PHE A 22 -16.09 1.20 -11.62
N THR A 23 -17.02 1.10 -10.68
CA THR A 23 -18.17 2.02 -10.53
C THR A 23 -17.71 3.40 -10.09
N ASN A 24 -16.79 3.51 -9.14
CA ASN A 24 -16.27 4.81 -8.71
C ASN A 24 -15.50 5.51 -9.84
N LYS A 25 -14.81 4.76 -10.70
CA LYS A 25 -14.05 5.30 -11.84
C LYS A 25 -14.92 5.70 -13.03
N ASN A 26 -16.01 4.96 -13.28
CA ASN A 26 -16.81 5.11 -14.50
C ASN A 26 -18.26 5.58 -14.25
N GLY A 27 -18.72 5.58 -13.01
CA GLY A 27 -20.08 5.90 -12.60
C GLY A 27 -20.26 7.34 -12.09
N PRO A 28 -21.43 7.65 -11.51
CA PRO A 28 -22.49 6.71 -11.09
C PRO A 28 -23.25 6.08 -12.27
N PHE A 29 -23.62 4.81 -12.15
CA PHE A 29 -24.32 4.06 -13.21
C PHE A 29 -25.84 4.30 -13.25
N ILE A 30 -26.36 5.18 -12.39
CA ILE A 30 -27.75 5.61 -12.43
C ILE A 30 -27.97 6.33 -13.76
N ASN A 31 -28.97 5.89 -14.54
CA ASN A 31 -29.25 6.38 -15.89
C ASN A 31 -28.08 6.24 -16.88
N SER A 32 -27.15 5.31 -16.64
CA SER A 32 -26.05 5.02 -17.56
C SER A 32 -26.33 3.77 -18.41
N ALA A 33 -25.68 3.70 -19.57
CA ALA A 33 -25.74 2.55 -20.44
C ALA A 33 -24.80 1.43 -19.96
N TRP A 34 -25.32 0.43 -19.24
CA TRP A 34 -24.55 -0.74 -18.80
C TRP A 34 -25.38 -2.02 -18.81
N THR A 35 -24.71 -3.18 -18.73
CA THR A 35 -25.32 -4.49 -18.52
C THR A 35 -24.36 -5.42 -17.76
N GLN A 36 -24.91 -6.44 -17.09
CA GLN A 36 -24.16 -7.52 -16.44
C GLN A 36 -24.68 -8.85 -16.99
N ILE A 37 -23.76 -9.73 -17.35
CA ILE A 37 -24.09 -11.00 -18.02
C ILE A 37 -23.27 -12.10 -17.38
N SER A 38 -23.87 -13.28 -17.27
CA SER A 38 -23.16 -14.53 -16.95
C SER A 38 -23.20 -15.45 -18.16
N LEU A 39 -22.03 -15.91 -18.60
CA LEU A 39 -21.88 -16.80 -19.74
C LEU A 39 -21.23 -18.10 -19.29
N ALA A 40 -21.89 -19.22 -19.57
CA ALA A 40 -21.41 -20.55 -19.25
C ALA A 40 -21.01 -21.32 -20.52
N ASP A 41 -19.93 -22.09 -20.44
CA ASP A 41 -19.39 -22.91 -21.52
C ASP A 41 -18.70 -24.19 -21.00
N ILE A 42 -18.42 -25.14 -21.89
CA ILE A 42 -17.71 -26.39 -21.62
C ILE A 42 -16.38 -26.39 -22.37
N LEU A 43 -15.28 -26.24 -21.64
CA LEU A 43 -13.94 -26.21 -22.20
C LEU A 43 -13.34 -27.62 -22.20
N THR A 44 -13.00 -28.14 -23.40
CA THR A 44 -12.44 -29.48 -23.56
C THR A 44 -11.00 -29.41 -24.04
N LEU A 45 -10.12 -30.14 -23.36
CA LEU A 45 -8.71 -30.23 -23.73
C LEU A 45 -8.55 -31.06 -25.01
N PRO A 46 -7.69 -30.60 -25.94
CA PRO A 46 -7.22 -31.40 -27.07
C PRO A 46 -6.63 -32.74 -26.61
N TYR A 47 -6.73 -33.76 -27.47
CA TYR A 47 -6.33 -35.13 -27.11
C TYR A 47 -4.84 -35.28 -26.77
N ASN A 48 -3.99 -34.40 -27.32
CA ASN A 48 -2.55 -34.38 -27.07
C ASN A 48 -2.17 -33.70 -25.75
N CYS A 49 -3.10 -33.04 -25.06
CA CYS A 49 -2.82 -32.42 -23.77
C CYS A 49 -2.91 -33.43 -22.62
N PRO A 50 -2.00 -33.37 -21.63
CA PRO A 50 -2.13 -34.15 -20.41
C PRO A 50 -3.47 -33.90 -19.72
N LYS A 51 -4.04 -34.94 -19.11
CA LYS A 51 -5.26 -34.82 -18.31
C LYS A 51 -5.01 -33.91 -17.11
N ILE A 52 -6.02 -33.15 -16.70
CA ILE A 52 -5.97 -32.23 -15.58
C ILE A 52 -6.17 -32.99 -14.28
N GLU A 53 -5.28 -32.80 -13.30
CA GLU A 53 -5.51 -33.19 -11.91
C GLU A 53 -6.14 -32.06 -11.11
N LYS A 54 -5.60 -30.84 -11.29
CA LYS A 54 -5.98 -29.63 -10.56
C LYS A 54 -5.79 -28.39 -11.43
N ILE A 55 -6.74 -27.47 -11.35
CA ILE A 55 -6.62 -26.13 -11.93
C ILE A 55 -5.80 -25.27 -10.96
N GLU A 56 -4.76 -24.61 -11.46
CA GLU A 56 -3.90 -23.74 -10.65
C GLU A 56 -4.30 -22.27 -10.83
N LYS A 57 -4.32 -21.80 -12.07
CA LYS A 57 -4.62 -20.39 -12.40
C LYS A 57 -5.48 -20.27 -13.63
N ILE A 58 -6.34 -19.25 -13.65
CA ILE A 58 -7.13 -18.84 -14.80
C ILE A 58 -6.82 -17.38 -15.08
N TYR A 59 -6.33 -17.10 -16.27
CA TYR A 59 -6.21 -15.75 -16.78
C TYR A 59 -7.34 -15.50 -17.77
N ILE A 60 -7.96 -14.34 -17.70
CA ILE A 60 -9.02 -13.94 -18.63
C ILE A 60 -8.80 -12.51 -19.14
N GLU A 61 -9.17 -12.27 -20.39
CA GLU A 61 -9.25 -10.94 -20.99
C GLU A 61 -10.51 -10.86 -21.86
N VAL A 62 -11.23 -9.74 -21.72
CA VAL A 62 -12.43 -9.47 -22.52
C VAL A 62 -12.06 -8.55 -23.68
N ASN A 63 -12.24 -9.03 -24.90
CA ASN A 63 -11.95 -8.27 -26.11
C ASN A 63 -13.25 -7.92 -26.83
N ILE A 64 -13.45 -6.64 -27.13
CA ILE A 64 -14.59 -6.15 -27.93
C ILE A 64 -14.15 -6.10 -29.39
N THR A 65 -14.85 -6.83 -30.26
CA THR A 65 -14.55 -6.87 -31.70
C THR A 65 -15.34 -5.82 -32.46
N SER A 66 -16.59 -5.59 -32.06
CA SER A 66 -17.47 -4.61 -32.69
C SER A 66 -18.53 -4.14 -31.72
N ASN A 67 -18.99 -2.90 -31.92
CA ASN A 67 -20.24 -2.44 -31.37
C ASN A 67 -21.02 -1.69 -32.45
N LYS A 68 -22.36 -1.79 -32.40
CA LYS A 68 -23.24 -1.18 -33.40
C LYS A 68 -24.55 -0.76 -32.75
N ILE A 69 -24.98 0.46 -33.03
CA ILE A 69 -26.30 0.93 -32.60
C ILE A 69 -27.36 0.32 -33.52
N ILE A 70 -28.41 -0.25 -32.91
CA ILE A 70 -29.55 -0.83 -33.61
C ILE A 70 -30.86 -0.22 -33.07
N LYS A 71 -31.86 -0.13 -33.96
CA LYS A 71 -33.24 0.19 -33.56
C LYS A 71 -33.89 -1.04 -32.96
N THR A 72 -34.64 -0.85 -31.88
CA THR A 72 -35.42 -1.89 -31.21
C THR A 72 -36.80 -1.35 -30.82
N PRO A 73 -37.76 -2.21 -30.45
CA PRO A 73 -39.02 -1.75 -29.92
C PRO A 73 -38.84 -0.91 -28.65
N LYS A 74 -39.63 0.15 -28.52
CA LYS A 74 -39.73 0.94 -27.29
C LYS A 74 -40.76 0.30 -26.37
N SER A 75 -40.46 0.22 -25.07
CA SER A 75 -41.40 -0.27 -24.06
C SER A 75 -41.89 0.90 -23.21
N PRO A 76 -43.20 1.02 -22.96
CA PRO A 76 -43.75 2.07 -22.11
C PRO A 76 -43.46 1.84 -20.61
N ALA A 77 -43.13 0.60 -20.23
CA ALA A 77 -42.86 0.20 -18.85
C ALA A 77 -41.70 -0.80 -18.78
N ALA A 78 -41.21 -1.07 -17.57
CA ALA A 78 -40.17 -2.07 -17.35
C ALA A 78 -40.68 -3.48 -17.69
N ASN A 79 -39.82 -4.31 -18.29
CA ASN A 79 -40.10 -5.74 -18.46
C ASN A 79 -39.96 -6.49 -17.10
N ALA A 80 -40.16 -7.81 -17.10
CA ALA A 80 -40.02 -8.65 -15.91
C ALA A 80 -38.60 -8.61 -15.29
N GLU A 81 -37.60 -8.13 -16.03
CA GLU A 81 -36.21 -7.96 -15.59
C GLU A 81 -35.93 -6.53 -15.09
N GLY A 82 -36.95 -5.66 -15.02
CA GLY A 82 -36.81 -4.26 -14.58
C GLY A 82 -36.28 -3.31 -15.66
N LEU A 83 -36.16 -3.76 -16.91
CA LEU A 83 -35.55 -3.00 -18.00
C LEU A 83 -36.60 -2.24 -18.83
N ILE A 84 -36.41 -0.94 -19.02
CA ILE A 84 -37.21 -0.10 -19.92
C ILE A 84 -36.49 0.02 -21.27
N LEU A 85 -37.13 -0.43 -22.34
CA LEU A 85 -36.56 -0.30 -23.69
C LEU A 85 -36.81 1.10 -24.25
N THR A 86 -35.75 1.82 -24.58
CA THR A 86 -35.77 3.19 -25.12
C THR A 86 -36.04 3.25 -26.62
N GLY A 87 -36.07 2.10 -27.30
CA GLY A 87 -36.12 1.99 -28.75
C GLY A 87 -34.74 1.89 -29.42
N LYS A 88 -33.65 1.94 -28.66
CA LYS A 88 -32.27 1.80 -29.17
C LYS A 88 -31.44 0.89 -28.28
N LYS A 89 -30.60 0.06 -28.91
CA LYS A 89 -29.63 -0.78 -28.23
C LYS A 89 -28.27 -0.65 -28.89
N LEU A 90 -27.21 -0.75 -28.10
CA LEU A 90 -25.85 -0.97 -28.58
C LEU A 90 -25.61 -2.48 -28.60
N LEU A 91 -25.60 -3.08 -29.78
CA LEU A 91 -25.16 -4.47 -29.99
C LEU A 91 -23.65 -4.54 -29.83
N ILE A 92 -23.16 -5.55 -29.13
CA ILE A 92 -21.74 -5.72 -28.79
C ILE A 92 -21.36 -7.16 -29.11
N ASP A 93 -20.36 -7.32 -29.95
CA ASP A 93 -19.69 -8.59 -30.19
C ASP A 93 -18.31 -8.55 -29.55
N GLY A 94 -17.91 -9.68 -28.99
CA GLY A 94 -16.60 -9.84 -28.40
C GLY A 94 -16.28 -11.28 -28.11
N TYR A 95 -15.17 -11.49 -27.42
CA TYR A 95 -14.76 -12.79 -26.98
C TYR A 95 -13.93 -12.73 -25.70
N PHE A 96 -13.98 -13.81 -24.93
CA PHE A 96 -13.07 -14.05 -23.82
C PHE A 96 -11.86 -14.80 -24.32
N CYS A 97 -10.68 -14.20 -24.15
CA CYS A 97 -9.45 -14.95 -24.27
C CYS A 97 -9.05 -15.46 -22.88
N ILE A 98 -8.91 -16.77 -22.75
CA ILE A 98 -8.67 -17.45 -21.48
C ILE A 98 -7.36 -18.22 -21.59
N LYS A 99 -6.49 -18.11 -20.60
CA LYS A 99 -5.34 -19.00 -20.41
C LYS A 99 -5.52 -19.76 -19.12
N LEU A 100 -5.65 -21.08 -19.25
CA LEU A 100 -5.76 -22.01 -18.14
C LEU A 100 -4.38 -22.57 -17.82
N VAL A 101 -3.94 -22.47 -16.57
CA VAL A 101 -2.75 -23.15 -16.03
C VAL A 101 -3.19 -24.25 -15.10
N TYR A 102 -2.69 -25.46 -15.32
CA TYR A 102 -3.14 -26.65 -14.58
C TYR A 102 -1.99 -27.62 -14.32
N THR A 103 -2.15 -28.39 -13.25
CA THR A 103 -1.27 -29.50 -12.91
C THR A 103 -1.79 -30.76 -13.60
N SER A 104 -0.90 -31.45 -14.31
CA SER A 104 -1.24 -32.68 -15.03
C SER A 104 -1.44 -33.87 -14.08
N LEU A 105 -2.39 -34.73 -14.42
CA LEU A 105 -2.69 -36.01 -13.75
C LEU A 105 -1.68 -37.08 -14.17
N THR A 106 -0.40 -36.79 -13.95
CA THR A 106 0.71 -37.73 -14.10
C THR A 106 1.50 -37.78 -12.80
N LYS A 107 2.41 -38.76 -12.67
CA LYS A 107 3.21 -38.93 -11.46
C LYS A 107 4.15 -37.75 -11.21
N GLU A 108 4.60 -37.11 -12.28
CA GLU A 108 5.51 -35.97 -12.28
C GLU A 108 4.79 -34.66 -11.93
N GLN A 109 3.45 -34.63 -11.98
CA GLN A 109 2.62 -33.46 -11.70
C GLN A 109 3.13 -32.19 -12.39
N SER A 110 3.52 -32.34 -13.66
CA SER A 110 4.03 -31.24 -14.46
C SER A 110 2.96 -30.17 -14.69
N ILE A 111 3.37 -28.90 -14.75
CA ILE A 111 2.48 -27.75 -14.98
C ILE A 111 2.37 -27.49 -16.47
N HIS A 112 1.14 -27.35 -16.96
CA HIS A 112 0.82 -27.06 -18.35
C HIS A 112 -0.06 -25.81 -18.46
N SER A 113 -0.07 -25.21 -19.64
CA SER A 113 -1.01 -24.13 -19.96
C SER A 113 -1.67 -24.33 -21.30
N ILE A 114 -2.93 -23.94 -21.41
CA ILE A 114 -3.71 -23.99 -22.65
C ILE A 114 -4.59 -22.74 -22.77
N ASN A 115 -4.81 -22.27 -23.99
CA ASN A 115 -5.67 -21.13 -24.27
C ASN A 115 -7.04 -21.58 -24.77
N PHE A 116 -8.08 -20.85 -24.41
CA PHE A 116 -9.44 -21.00 -24.92
C PHE A 116 -9.99 -19.65 -25.38
N ASN A 117 -10.85 -19.69 -26.37
CA ASN A 117 -11.56 -18.53 -26.86
C ASN A 117 -13.07 -18.79 -26.78
N ILE A 118 -13.81 -17.93 -26.08
CA ILE A 118 -15.26 -18.04 -25.94
C ILE A 118 -15.91 -16.77 -26.54
N PRO A 119 -16.57 -16.86 -27.71
CA PRO A 119 -17.26 -15.72 -28.30
C PRO A 119 -18.52 -15.37 -27.51
N PHE A 120 -18.88 -14.09 -27.49
CA PHE A 120 -20.14 -13.62 -26.94
C PHE A 120 -20.75 -12.51 -27.82
N CYS A 121 -22.07 -12.44 -27.80
CA CYS A 121 -22.85 -11.38 -28.40
C CYS A 121 -23.90 -10.92 -27.39
N THR A 122 -24.00 -9.61 -27.17
CA THR A 122 -24.96 -9.05 -26.22
C THR A 122 -25.34 -7.62 -26.58
N TYR A 123 -26.15 -6.98 -25.75
CA TYR A 123 -26.55 -5.61 -25.94
C TYR A 123 -26.59 -4.79 -24.64
N ILE A 124 -26.48 -3.47 -24.81
CA ILE A 124 -26.76 -2.48 -23.78
C ILE A 124 -27.93 -1.61 -24.27
N VAL A 125 -28.91 -1.34 -23.39
CA VAL A 125 -29.95 -0.34 -23.70
C VAL A 125 -29.33 1.05 -23.56
N ILE A 126 -29.49 1.87 -24.60
CA ILE A 126 -28.91 3.22 -24.69
C ILE A 126 -30.01 4.27 -24.82
N GLU A 127 -29.67 5.54 -24.79
CA GLU A 127 -30.63 6.64 -24.78
C GLU A 127 -31.45 6.73 -26.08
N GLU A 128 -32.70 7.20 -25.98
CA GLU A 128 -33.61 7.28 -27.14
C GLU A 128 -33.16 8.32 -28.18
N ASN A 129 -32.50 9.39 -27.76
CA ASN A 129 -32.06 10.50 -28.61
C ASN A 129 -30.76 10.24 -29.39
N VAL A 130 -30.20 9.03 -29.30
CA VAL A 130 -28.91 8.68 -29.91
C VAL A 130 -28.96 8.65 -31.43
N ASP A 131 -28.08 9.35 -32.12
CA ASP A 131 -28.01 9.28 -33.58
C ASP A 131 -27.31 8.00 -34.05
N LEU A 132 -27.92 7.24 -34.96
CA LEU A 132 -27.38 5.95 -35.42
C LEU A 132 -26.11 6.07 -36.25
N PHE A 133 -25.85 7.23 -36.85
CA PHE A 133 -24.75 7.47 -37.79
C PHE A 133 -23.67 8.37 -37.20
N ILE A 134 -24.02 9.21 -36.22
CA ILE A 134 -23.11 10.18 -35.61
C ILE A 134 -22.62 9.72 -34.25
N ASP A 135 -23.50 9.19 -33.40
CA ASP A 135 -23.09 8.79 -32.06
C ASP A 135 -22.31 7.47 -32.12
N ALA A 136 -21.28 7.38 -31.29
CA ALA A 136 -20.47 6.20 -31.13
C ALA A 136 -20.16 5.97 -29.65
N TYR A 137 -19.95 4.71 -29.27
CA TYR A 137 -19.77 4.31 -27.88
C TYR A 137 -18.44 3.60 -27.66
N CYS A 138 -17.86 3.91 -26.51
CA CYS A 138 -16.75 3.24 -25.89
C CYS A 138 -17.30 2.16 -24.94
N VAL A 139 -16.94 0.90 -25.15
CA VAL A 139 -17.33 -0.20 -24.26
C VAL A 139 -16.17 -0.51 -23.32
N LYS A 140 -16.40 -0.32 -22.01
CA LYS A 140 -15.49 -0.71 -20.94
C LYS A 140 -15.97 -2.03 -20.34
N THR A 141 -15.03 -2.90 -20.00
CA THR A 141 -15.30 -4.25 -19.51
C THR A 141 -14.78 -4.43 -18.08
N CYS A 142 -15.42 -5.30 -17.31
CA CYS A 142 -15.01 -5.63 -15.96
C CYS A 142 -15.47 -7.05 -15.63
N VAL A 143 -14.52 -8.00 -15.50
CA VAL A 143 -14.84 -9.37 -15.06
C VAL A 143 -15.00 -9.41 -13.55
N GLU A 144 -16.21 -9.72 -13.09
CA GLU A 144 -16.57 -9.78 -11.67
C GLU A 144 -16.14 -11.11 -11.06
N ASP A 145 -16.51 -12.21 -11.69
CA ASP A 145 -16.33 -13.54 -11.14
C ASP A 145 -16.11 -14.58 -12.23
N ILE A 146 -15.39 -15.64 -11.87
CA ILE A 146 -15.18 -16.83 -12.68
C ILE A 146 -15.37 -18.07 -11.83
N PHE A 147 -16.31 -18.91 -12.26
CA PHE A 147 -16.49 -20.25 -11.73
C PHE A 147 -16.01 -21.30 -12.74
N ALA A 148 -15.08 -22.14 -12.32
CA ALA A 148 -14.57 -23.25 -13.10
C ALA A 148 -14.60 -24.54 -12.27
N SER A 149 -15.06 -25.64 -12.87
CA SER A 149 -15.07 -26.94 -12.21
C SER A 149 -14.80 -28.07 -13.19
N LEU A 150 -14.13 -29.13 -12.74
CA LEU A 150 -13.83 -30.28 -13.58
C LEU A 150 -15.09 -31.16 -13.71
N ILE A 151 -15.58 -31.32 -14.94
CA ILE A 151 -16.59 -32.34 -15.27
C ILE A 151 -15.89 -33.69 -15.47
N LYS A 152 -14.75 -33.66 -16.18
CA LYS A 152 -13.85 -34.79 -16.43
C LYS A 152 -12.42 -34.28 -16.38
N CYS A 153 -11.44 -35.17 -16.30
CA CYS A 153 -10.03 -34.79 -16.30
C CYS A 153 -9.53 -34.21 -17.64
N ASN A 154 -10.40 -33.98 -18.61
CA ASN A 154 -10.12 -33.25 -19.84
C ASN A 154 -11.22 -32.25 -20.20
N THR A 155 -12.18 -32.01 -19.30
CA THR A 155 -13.37 -31.19 -19.59
C THR A 155 -13.73 -30.36 -18.36
N ILE A 156 -13.86 -29.05 -18.55
CA ILE A 156 -14.13 -28.06 -17.51
C ILE A 156 -15.47 -27.40 -17.82
N PHE A 157 -16.33 -27.32 -16.82
CA PHE A 157 -17.44 -26.36 -16.81
C PHE A 157 -16.88 -24.99 -16.44
N PHE A 158 -17.15 -23.99 -17.26
CA PHE A 158 -16.65 -22.63 -17.09
C PHE A 158 -17.84 -21.66 -17.09
N ASN A 159 -17.87 -20.72 -16.16
CA ASN A 159 -18.85 -19.64 -16.11
C ASN A 159 -18.14 -18.34 -15.75
N VAL A 160 -18.41 -17.28 -16.52
CA VAL A 160 -17.88 -15.94 -16.30
C VAL A 160 -19.02 -14.96 -16.10
N THR A 161 -18.96 -14.19 -15.02
CA THR A 161 -19.84 -13.04 -14.79
C THR A 161 -19.05 -11.75 -15.02
N PHE A 162 -19.57 -10.88 -15.88
CA PHE A 162 -18.87 -9.67 -16.28
C PHE A 162 -19.83 -8.51 -16.56
N PHE A 163 -19.32 -7.30 -16.35
CA PHE A 163 -19.98 -6.04 -16.59
C PHE A 163 -19.46 -5.39 -17.86
N LEU A 164 -20.39 -4.80 -18.60
CA LEU A 164 -20.12 -3.92 -19.72
C LEU A 164 -20.72 -2.55 -19.45
N PHE A 165 -19.93 -1.50 -19.65
CA PHE A 165 -20.37 -0.11 -19.53
C PHE A 165 -20.06 0.63 -20.83
N ALA A 166 -21.07 1.28 -21.38
CA ALA A 166 -20.96 2.08 -22.59
C ALA A 166 -20.98 3.58 -22.26
N SER A 167 -19.99 4.31 -22.75
CA SER A 167 -19.96 5.78 -22.69
C SER A 167 -19.75 6.36 -24.07
N LYS A 168 -20.41 7.47 -24.41
CA LYS A 168 -20.16 8.16 -25.70
C LYS A 168 -18.67 8.48 -25.87
N ILE A 169 -18.17 8.35 -27.10
CA ILE A 169 -16.72 8.44 -27.38
C ILE A 169 -16.13 9.79 -26.92
N THR A 170 -15.04 9.67 -26.16
CA THR A 170 -14.00 10.67 -25.90
C THR A 170 -12.64 10.03 -26.27
N PRO A 171 -11.55 10.79 -26.50
CA PRO A 171 -10.36 10.35 -27.28
C PRO A 171 -9.52 9.17 -26.74
N THR A 172 -9.97 8.40 -25.74
CA THR A 172 -9.17 7.33 -25.08
C THR A 172 -9.73 5.91 -25.25
N CYS A 173 -10.57 5.67 -26.26
CA CYS A 173 -11.18 4.35 -26.46
C CYS A 173 -10.19 3.31 -27.03
N PRO A 174 -10.19 2.07 -26.50
CA PRO A 174 -9.50 0.95 -27.12
C PRO A 174 -10.07 0.72 -28.53
N VAL A 175 -9.20 0.63 -29.53
CA VAL A 175 -9.60 0.36 -30.91
C VAL A 175 -10.19 -1.06 -30.98
N PRO A 176 -11.37 -1.26 -31.60
CA PRO A 176 -11.93 -2.60 -31.80
C PRO A 176 -10.91 -3.50 -32.51
N GLN A 177 -10.60 -4.65 -31.92
CA GLN A 177 -9.64 -5.59 -32.51
C GLN A 177 -10.36 -6.58 -33.44
N PRO A 178 -9.79 -6.93 -34.60
CA PRO A 178 -10.36 -7.98 -35.43
C PRO A 178 -10.43 -9.31 -34.66
N PRO A 179 -11.41 -10.17 -34.96
CA PRO A 179 -11.47 -11.51 -34.39
C PRO A 179 -10.13 -12.23 -34.63
N LYS A 180 -9.52 -12.76 -33.57
CA LYS A 180 -8.31 -13.58 -33.67
C LYS A 180 -8.67 -15.03 -33.47
N ASP A 181 -8.29 -15.88 -34.43
CA ASP A 181 -8.50 -17.33 -34.36
C ASP A 181 -7.63 -18.00 -33.29
N ASP A 182 -6.46 -17.42 -32.99
CA ASP A 182 -5.59 -17.86 -31.90
C ASP A 182 -5.42 -16.74 -30.88
N CYS A 183 -5.92 -17.01 -29.68
CA CYS A 183 -5.92 -16.09 -28.58
C CYS A 183 -4.63 -16.36 -27.77
N THR A 184 -3.52 -15.77 -28.21
CA THR A 184 -2.33 -15.70 -27.37
C THR A 184 -2.51 -14.54 -26.40
N ILE A 185 -2.84 -14.84 -25.14
CA ILE A 185 -2.63 -13.83 -24.09
C ILE A 185 -1.12 -13.70 -23.89
N ASN A 186 -0.51 -12.79 -24.65
CA ASN A 186 0.79 -12.26 -24.33
C ASN A 186 0.62 -11.32 -23.13
N PHE A 187 0.41 -11.91 -21.95
CA PHE A 187 0.78 -11.21 -20.75
C PHE A 187 2.28 -10.97 -20.85
N VAL A 188 2.67 -9.73 -21.12
CA VAL A 188 3.84 -9.21 -20.44
C VAL A 188 3.51 -9.46 -18.97
N GLN A 189 4.11 -10.49 -18.37
CA GLN A 189 3.95 -10.73 -16.93
C GLN A 189 4.12 -9.37 -16.29
N PRO A 190 3.15 -8.87 -15.51
CA PRO A 190 3.21 -7.53 -14.93
C PRO A 190 4.56 -7.40 -14.23
N LYS A 191 5.53 -6.77 -14.89
CA LYS A 191 6.86 -6.62 -14.34
C LYS A 191 6.73 -5.37 -13.52
N ILE A 192 6.94 -5.48 -12.22
CA ILE A 192 7.25 -4.32 -11.40
C ILE A 192 8.73 -4.05 -11.69
N PRO A 193 9.06 -3.10 -12.59
CA PRO A 193 10.44 -2.90 -13.02
C PRO A 193 11.25 -2.18 -11.94
N ASN A 194 10.55 -1.62 -10.94
CA ASN A 194 11.14 -0.78 -9.91
C ASN A 194 12.10 -1.58 -9.05
N THR A 195 13.27 -0.99 -8.83
CA THR A 195 14.21 -1.40 -7.79
C THR A 195 14.32 -0.24 -6.81
N ILE A 196 14.12 -0.53 -5.52
CA ILE A 196 14.35 0.45 -4.44
C ILE A 196 15.75 0.16 -3.90
N THR A 197 16.67 1.10 -4.05
CA THR A 197 18.05 0.96 -3.57
C THR A 197 18.28 1.91 -2.39
N PHE A 198 18.86 1.36 -1.32
CA PHE A 198 19.26 2.07 -0.11
C PHE A 198 20.77 2.29 -0.16
N LYS A 199 21.23 3.53 0.03
CA LYS A 199 22.64 3.94 -0.07
C LYS A 199 23.24 4.31 1.28
N THR A 200 24.56 4.25 1.39
CA THR A 200 25.31 4.74 2.56
C THR A 200 25.02 6.21 2.86
N ALA A 201 25.29 6.64 4.08
CA ALA A 201 25.19 8.05 4.48
C ALA A 201 26.02 8.96 3.55
N SER A 202 27.19 8.48 3.10
CA SER A 202 28.03 9.15 2.10
C SER A 202 27.50 9.12 0.66
N LEU A 203 26.39 8.43 0.40
CA LEU A 203 25.74 8.24 -0.90
C LEU A 203 26.58 7.51 -1.97
N ASN A 204 27.75 7.00 -1.61
CA ASN A 204 28.72 6.43 -2.55
C ASN A 204 28.50 4.93 -2.81
N ASN A 205 27.91 4.19 -1.87
CA ASN A 205 27.74 2.74 -1.98
C ASN A 205 26.29 2.33 -1.71
N ASN A 206 25.88 1.21 -2.29
CA ASN A 206 24.59 0.58 -2.00
C ASN A 206 24.73 -0.31 -0.75
N ILE A 207 23.73 -0.27 0.13
CA ILE A 207 23.61 -1.12 1.31
C ILE A 207 22.68 -2.30 1.03
N SER A 208 21.55 -2.00 0.37
CA SER A 208 20.47 -2.95 0.12
C SER A 208 19.68 -2.58 -1.12
N GLU A 209 19.10 -3.57 -1.77
CA GLU A 209 18.16 -3.40 -2.87
C GLU A 209 16.90 -4.24 -2.62
N ILE A 210 15.74 -3.67 -2.93
CA ILE A 210 14.46 -4.36 -2.96
C ILE A 210 13.98 -4.47 -4.40
N THR A 211 13.60 -5.68 -4.78
CA THR A 211 12.93 -6.04 -6.03
C THR A 211 11.68 -6.87 -5.73
N PHE A 212 10.82 -7.05 -6.73
CA PHE A 212 9.54 -7.72 -6.57
C PHE A 212 9.49 -8.96 -7.47
N ASP A 213 9.34 -10.13 -6.87
CA ASP A 213 9.08 -11.37 -7.59
C ASP A 213 7.58 -11.49 -7.85
N ILE A 214 7.17 -11.30 -9.09
CA ILE A 214 5.75 -11.33 -9.48
C ILE A 214 5.20 -12.74 -9.57
N GLN A 215 6.03 -13.73 -9.90
CA GLN A 215 5.57 -15.11 -10.04
C GLN A 215 5.19 -15.68 -8.68
N LEU A 216 6.00 -15.36 -7.67
CA LEU A 216 5.78 -15.76 -6.28
C LEU A 216 4.99 -14.73 -5.46
N LYS A 217 4.77 -13.52 -5.99
CA LYS A 217 4.21 -12.36 -5.28
C LYS A 217 4.98 -12.03 -3.99
N GLN A 218 6.31 -12.06 -4.07
CA GLN A 218 7.18 -11.92 -2.91
C GLN A 218 8.19 -10.79 -3.08
N ILE A 219 8.48 -10.11 -1.97
CA ILE A 219 9.59 -9.16 -1.89
C ILE A 219 10.92 -9.93 -1.87
N LYS A 220 11.87 -9.47 -2.68
CA LYS A 220 13.27 -9.91 -2.68
C LYS A 220 14.16 -8.76 -2.30
N ALA A 221 14.81 -8.88 -1.15
CA ALA A 221 15.77 -7.94 -0.62
C ALA A 221 17.18 -8.54 -0.65
N THR A 222 18.19 -7.71 -0.95
CA THR A 222 19.61 -8.09 -0.89
C THR A 222 20.35 -7.19 0.09
N SER A 223 21.45 -7.68 0.66
CA SER A 223 22.40 -6.85 1.40
C SER A 223 23.76 -6.97 0.74
N THR A 224 24.48 -5.85 0.67
CA THR A 224 25.88 -5.81 0.24
C THR A 224 26.85 -6.11 1.39
N GLY A 225 26.35 -6.23 2.64
CA GLY A 225 27.16 -6.33 3.85
C GLY A 225 27.81 -5.00 4.27
N ILE A 226 27.71 -3.94 3.46
CA ILE A 226 28.24 -2.62 3.77
C ILE A 226 27.37 -1.96 4.84
N SER A 227 28.00 -1.41 5.87
CA SER A 227 27.32 -0.62 6.90
C SER A 227 26.84 0.71 6.33
N SER A 228 25.70 1.21 6.82
CA SER A 228 25.16 2.53 6.45
C SER A 228 26.16 3.67 6.67
N GLY A 229 27.13 3.48 7.58
CA GLY A 229 28.22 4.40 7.82
C GLY A 229 27.80 5.64 8.61
N ARG A 230 28.74 6.55 8.80
CA ARG A 230 28.53 7.84 9.50
C ARG A 230 28.51 8.97 8.47
N LEU A 231 27.65 9.97 8.67
CA LEU A 231 27.64 11.17 7.82
C LEU A 231 28.81 12.12 8.18
N TYR A 232 29.21 12.16 9.46
CA TYR A 232 30.33 12.95 9.99
C TYR A 232 31.04 12.21 11.13
N SER A 233 32.31 12.56 11.41
CA SER A 233 33.12 11.93 12.48
C SER A 233 32.57 12.10 13.90
N HIS A 234 31.63 13.03 14.12
CA HIS A 234 31.15 13.42 15.46
C HIS A 234 29.64 13.19 15.71
N ILE A 235 28.88 12.67 14.73
CA ILE A 235 27.44 12.41 14.88
C ILE A 235 27.20 10.92 14.64
N SER A 236 26.98 10.17 15.73
CA SER A 236 26.61 8.75 15.67
C SER A 236 25.09 8.61 15.57
N PHE A 237 24.65 7.88 14.55
CA PHE A 237 23.25 7.48 14.38
C PHE A 237 23.02 6.02 14.78
N SER A 238 23.95 5.42 15.52
CA SER A 238 24.00 3.97 15.83
C SER A 238 22.70 3.37 16.38
N ASN A 239 21.82 4.18 16.97
CA ASN A 239 20.53 3.75 17.51
C ASN A 239 19.29 4.27 16.75
N ASN A 240 19.48 5.09 15.72
CA ASN A 240 18.39 5.69 14.95
C ASN A 240 18.10 4.84 13.70
N GLU A 241 16.82 4.71 13.33
CA GLU A 241 16.46 4.15 12.03
C GLU A 241 16.98 5.08 10.93
N PHE A 242 18.00 4.63 10.21
CA PHE A 242 18.53 5.31 9.05
C PHE A 242 17.58 5.15 7.86
N PHE A 243 16.99 3.95 7.74
CA PHE A 243 15.90 3.61 6.84
C PHE A 243 14.79 2.87 7.58
N SER A 244 13.55 3.18 7.24
CA SER A 244 12.37 2.41 7.63
C SER A 244 11.54 2.10 6.40
N PHE A 245 11.20 0.82 6.26
CA PHE A 245 10.35 0.26 5.23
C PHE A 245 9.14 -0.40 5.91
N LYS A 246 7.94 -0.07 5.47
CA LYS A 246 6.75 -0.87 5.81
C LYS A 246 5.98 -1.25 4.55
N LEU A 247 5.52 -2.48 4.54
CA LEU A 247 4.47 -2.92 3.63
C LEU A 247 3.15 -2.89 4.38
N ARG A 248 2.16 -2.21 3.82
CA ARG A 248 0.80 -2.14 4.31
C ARG A 248 -0.16 -2.79 3.31
N ASP A 249 -1.25 -3.35 3.81
CA ASP A 249 -2.35 -3.80 2.96
C ASP A 249 -3.12 -2.61 2.38
N PHE A 250 -4.09 -2.88 1.50
CA PHE A 250 -4.95 -1.85 0.91
C PHE A 250 -5.79 -1.06 1.94
N ASN A 251 -5.99 -1.62 3.15
CA ASN A 251 -6.67 -0.96 4.27
C ASN A 251 -5.69 -0.16 5.16
N GLN A 252 -4.43 -0.03 4.75
CA GLN A 252 -3.35 0.65 5.47
C GLN A 252 -2.85 -0.09 6.74
N ASN A 253 -3.23 -1.35 6.97
CA ASN A 253 -2.70 -2.14 8.08
C ASN A 253 -1.29 -2.63 7.77
N ILE A 254 -0.39 -2.64 8.76
CA ILE A 254 1.00 -3.09 8.57
C ILE A 254 1.03 -4.61 8.37
N LYS A 255 1.52 -5.05 7.20
CA LYS A 255 1.85 -6.46 6.90
C LYS A 255 3.25 -6.81 7.39
N THR A 256 4.21 -5.92 7.16
CA THR A 256 5.58 -6.04 7.69
C THR A 256 6.24 -4.68 7.83
N LYS A 257 7.20 -4.60 8.75
CA LYS A 257 8.08 -3.44 8.97
C LYS A 257 9.51 -3.94 9.06
N ALA A 258 10.45 -3.32 8.36
CA ALA A 258 11.87 -3.55 8.54
C ALA A 258 12.60 -2.21 8.53
N SER A 259 13.69 -2.12 9.29
CA SER A 259 14.54 -0.93 9.32
C SER A 259 16.01 -1.31 9.23
N ILE A 260 16.81 -0.35 8.80
CA ILE A 260 18.26 -0.36 8.86
C ILE A 260 18.63 0.82 9.74
N LYS A 261 19.32 0.58 10.84
CA LYS A 261 19.82 1.60 11.76
C LYS A 261 21.11 2.25 11.23
N GLY A 262 21.50 3.34 11.86
CA GLY A 262 22.82 3.91 11.62
C GLY A 262 23.93 2.93 12.01
N GLU A 263 25.01 2.92 11.25
CA GLU A 263 26.21 2.11 11.49
C GLU A 263 26.01 0.57 11.40
N GLU A 264 24.82 0.07 11.09
CA GLU A 264 24.59 -1.34 10.76
C GLU A 264 24.48 -1.61 9.24
N ASN A 265 24.64 -2.87 8.86
CA ASN A 265 24.36 -3.35 7.51
C ASN A 265 22.88 -3.79 7.38
N ALA A 266 22.47 -4.24 6.20
CA ALA A 266 21.08 -4.64 5.94
C ALA A 266 20.79 -6.14 6.15
N ASP A 267 21.62 -6.91 6.85
CA ASP A 267 21.40 -8.36 6.98
C ASP A 267 20.11 -8.69 7.75
N VAL A 268 19.83 -7.95 8.84
CA VAL A 268 18.59 -8.11 9.62
C VAL A 268 17.38 -7.63 8.82
N PHE A 269 17.52 -6.51 8.12
CA PHE A 269 16.50 -5.94 7.23
C PHE A 269 16.07 -6.95 6.15
N VAL A 270 17.04 -7.55 5.47
CA VAL A 270 16.82 -8.52 4.40
C VAL A 270 16.17 -9.80 4.92
N LYS A 271 16.61 -10.33 6.06
CA LYS A 271 15.99 -11.51 6.70
C LYS A 271 14.50 -11.30 6.98
N LYS A 272 14.10 -10.07 7.29
CA LYS A 272 12.71 -9.73 7.61
C LYS A 272 11.84 -9.50 6.38
N LEU A 273 12.42 -9.05 5.26
CA LEU A 273 11.67 -8.73 4.04
C LEU A 273 11.65 -9.86 3.00
N ASN A 274 12.68 -10.70 2.96
CA ASN A 274 12.74 -11.78 1.98
C ASN A 274 11.54 -12.73 2.10
N ASN A 275 10.94 -13.03 0.96
CA ASN A 275 9.77 -13.90 0.82
C ASN A 275 8.48 -13.31 1.42
N MET A 276 8.48 -12.05 1.87
CA MET A 276 7.25 -11.41 2.33
C MET A 276 6.29 -11.22 1.16
N SER A 277 5.07 -11.73 1.31
CA SER A 277 4.04 -11.68 0.27
C SER A 277 3.44 -10.28 0.12
N PHE A 278 3.32 -9.80 -1.11
CA PHE A 278 2.62 -8.56 -1.44
C PHE A 278 1.45 -8.84 -2.39
N GLU A 279 0.45 -7.98 -2.39
CA GLU A 279 -0.63 -7.97 -3.38
C GLU A 279 -0.61 -6.68 -4.19
N VAL A 280 -1.29 -6.69 -5.34
CA VAL A 280 -1.60 -5.44 -6.05
C VAL A 280 -2.45 -4.56 -5.13
N ASP A 281 -2.22 -3.26 -5.18
CA ASP A 281 -2.79 -2.23 -4.31
C ASP A 281 -2.24 -2.15 -2.88
N ASP A 282 -1.33 -3.03 -2.47
CA ASP A 282 -0.54 -2.85 -1.24
C ASP A 282 0.25 -1.54 -1.30
N ILE A 283 0.53 -0.97 -0.11
CA ILE A 283 1.17 0.33 0.05
C ILE A 283 2.54 0.15 0.70
N ILE A 284 3.58 0.70 0.07
CA ILE A 284 4.92 0.82 0.63
C ILE A 284 5.02 2.18 1.31
N GLU A 285 5.41 2.19 2.58
CA GLU A 285 5.79 3.37 3.35
C GLU A 285 7.31 3.38 3.49
N LEU A 286 7.95 4.45 2.98
CA LEU A 286 9.39 4.68 3.12
C LEU A 286 9.61 5.90 3.99
N GLU A 287 10.49 5.76 4.97
CA GLU A 287 10.96 6.87 5.80
C GLU A 287 12.48 6.81 5.90
N VAL A 288 13.13 7.96 5.70
CA VAL A 288 14.60 8.05 5.64
C VAL A 288 15.12 9.23 6.43
N LEU A 289 16.30 9.05 7.02
CA LEU A 289 16.95 10.10 7.81
C LEU A 289 17.75 11.09 6.93
N ILE A 290 18.36 10.60 5.84
CA ILE A 290 19.21 11.42 4.97
C ILE A 290 18.54 11.58 3.61
N PRO A 291 18.29 12.80 3.11
CA PRO A 291 17.73 12.99 1.78
C PRO A 291 18.57 12.32 0.69
N LYS A 292 17.92 11.81 -0.36
CA LYS A 292 18.56 11.18 -1.54
C LYS A 292 19.31 9.88 -1.26
N SER A 293 19.24 9.36 -0.03
CA SER A 293 19.84 8.07 0.35
C SER A 293 19.01 6.86 -0.09
N VAL A 294 17.76 7.07 -0.53
CA VAL A 294 16.97 6.07 -1.24
C VAL A 294 16.70 6.52 -2.66
N GLN A 295 16.90 5.60 -3.61
CA GLN A 295 16.54 5.80 -5.01
C GLN A 295 15.55 4.72 -5.47
N ILE A 296 14.62 5.11 -6.34
CA ILE A 296 13.68 4.21 -7.00
C ILE A 296 13.94 4.30 -8.50
N THR A 297 14.39 3.21 -9.11
CA THR A 297 14.59 3.16 -10.56
C THR A 297 13.28 2.88 -11.29
N HIS A 298 13.21 3.26 -12.57
CA HIS A 298 12.01 3.14 -13.40
C HIS A 298 10.79 3.85 -12.79
N PHE A 299 11.02 5.01 -12.17
CA PHE A 299 10.00 5.81 -11.50
C PHE A 299 10.24 7.31 -11.68
N PRO A 300 9.20 8.14 -11.91
CA PRO A 300 7.80 7.75 -12.14
C PRO A 300 7.57 7.17 -13.55
N THR A 301 8.55 7.33 -14.45
CA THR A 301 8.55 6.76 -15.79
C THR A 301 9.66 5.72 -15.92
N LYS A 302 9.57 4.87 -16.95
CA LYS A 302 10.48 3.74 -17.15
C LYS A 302 11.97 4.12 -17.16
N ASP A 303 12.34 5.28 -17.68
CA ASP A 303 13.76 5.65 -17.86
C ASP A 303 14.30 6.54 -16.72
N ASN A 304 13.47 6.83 -15.71
CA ASN A 304 13.83 7.76 -14.65
C ASN A 304 14.34 7.04 -13.38
N VAL A 305 15.24 7.73 -12.67
CA VAL A 305 15.64 7.40 -11.31
C VAL A 305 15.12 8.52 -10.40
N PHE A 306 14.25 8.16 -9.48
CA PHE A 306 13.73 9.06 -8.47
C PHE A 306 14.57 8.99 -7.20
N LEU A 307 14.85 10.14 -6.60
CA LEU A 307 15.57 10.25 -5.33
C LEU A 307 14.61 10.73 -4.26
N LEU A 308 14.46 9.94 -3.20
CA LEU A 308 13.55 10.22 -2.11
C LEU A 308 13.98 11.49 -1.35
N GLY A 309 13.05 12.40 -1.07
CA GLY A 309 13.34 13.66 -0.38
C GLY A 309 14.22 14.64 -1.18
N ASN A 310 14.17 14.62 -2.52
CA ASN A 310 15.02 15.48 -3.36
C ASN A 310 14.84 16.99 -3.10
N SER A 311 13.64 17.41 -2.64
CA SER A 311 13.31 18.78 -2.27
C SER A 311 13.45 19.09 -0.78
N SER A 312 13.91 18.12 0.03
CA SER A 312 14.03 18.25 1.48
C SER A 312 15.41 18.77 1.89
N GLY A 313 15.45 19.64 2.89
CA GLY A 313 16.65 20.17 3.50
C GLY A 313 17.20 19.26 4.61
N PRO A 314 18.39 19.58 5.14
CA PRO A 314 18.94 18.90 6.33
C PRO A 314 17.98 19.04 7.53
N GLY A 315 17.58 17.92 8.14
CA GLY A 315 16.70 17.89 9.32
C GLY A 315 15.21 17.69 9.01
N ASP A 316 14.81 17.66 7.73
CA ASP A 316 13.43 17.33 7.35
C ASP A 316 13.11 15.84 7.60
N SER A 317 11.93 15.56 8.14
CA SER A 317 11.39 14.19 8.15
C SER A 317 10.94 13.83 6.73
N ILE A 318 11.61 12.84 6.13
CA ILE A 318 11.33 12.40 4.76
C ILE A 318 10.53 11.11 4.83
N LYS A 319 9.22 11.22 4.56
CA LYS A 319 8.29 10.11 4.55
C LYS A 319 7.41 10.16 3.31
N GLU A 320 7.44 9.11 2.49
CA GLU A 320 6.63 9.01 1.27
C GLU A 320 5.97 7.63 1.15
N TYR A 321 4.92 7.56 0.33
CA TYR A 321 4.14 6.34 0.13
C TYR A 321 4.01 5.99 -1.35
N TYR A 322 4.03 4.69 -1.64
CA TYR A 322 3.95 4.16 -2.99
C TYR A 322 2.98 2.99 -3.05
N GLN A 323 2.05 3.01 -4.00
CA GLN A 323 1.16 1.90 -4.25
C GLN A 323 1.78 0.92 -5.24
N ILE A 324 1.69 -0.37 -4.95
CA ILE A 324 2.11 -1.44 -5.86
C ILE A 324 1.01 -1.61 -6.92
N THR A 325 1.37 -1.46 -8.20
CA THR A 325 0.46 -1.69 -9.33
C THR A 325 1.01 -2.78 -10.24
N PRO A 326 0.21 -3.37 -11.14
CA PRO A 326 0.71 -4.34 -12.10
C PRO A 326 1.81 -3.79 -13.03
N GLY A 327 1.85 -2.47 -13.26
CA GLY A 327 2.83 -1.81 -14.12
C GLY A 327 4.06 -1.25 -13.41
N GLY A 328 4.15 -1.38 -12.08
CA GLY A 328 5.18 -0.75 -11.27
C GLY A 328 4.64 0.01 -10.07
N LEU A 329 5.51 0.75 -9.39
CA LEU A 329 5.13 1.61 -8.27
C LEU A 329 4.49 2.90 -8.79
N ARG A 330 3.48 3.39 -8.07
CA ARG A 330 2.88 4.72 -8.27
C ARG A 330 2.98 5.52 -6.97
N THR A 331 3.13 6.84 -7.04
CA THR A 331 2.94 7.69 -5.85
C THR A 331 1.56 7.45 -5.23
N TYR A 332 1.53 7.44 -3.90
CA TYR A 332 0.31 7.31 -3.11
C TYR A 332 0.25 8.41 -2.06
N THR A 333 -0.91 9.04 -1.93
CA THR A 333 -1.21 9.98 -0.85
C THR A 333 -2.34 9.36 -0.04
N PRO A 334 -2.09 8.92 1.21
CA PRO A 334 -3.13 8.32 2.04
C PRO A 334 -4.33 9.25 2.20
N ASN A 335 -5.52 8.74 1.87
CA ASN A 335 -6.79 9.42 2.10
C ASN A 335 -7.83 8.40 2.61
N PRO A 336 -8.21 8.43 3.90
CA PRO A 336 -7.78 9.39 4.93
C PRO A 336 -6.29 9.24 5.30
N PRO A 337 -5.68 10.25 5.96
CA PRO A 337 -4.33 10.14 6.50
C PRO A 337 -4.19 8.90 7.39
N ILE A 338 -3.04 8.23 7.32
CA ILE A 338 -2.76 7.03 8.12
C ILE A 338 -2.90 7.40 9.60
N GLN A 339 -3.84 6.75 10.28
CA GLN A 339 -4.02 6.93 11.71
C GLN A 339 -2.89 6.22 12.45
N VAL A 340 -2.12 6.99 13.21
CA VAL A 340 -1.04 6.46 14.05
C VAL A 340 -1.64 6.10 15.40
N GLN A 341 -1.52 4.84 15.79
CA GLN A 341 -1.93 4.41 17.13
C GLN A 341 -0.92 4.91 18.17
N THR A 342 -1.41 5.59 19.19
CA THR A 342 -0.59 6.10 20.30
C THR A 342 -0.95 5.42 21.61
N LEU A 343 0.02 5.35 22.54
CA LEU A 343 -0.29 5.02 23.92
C LEU A 343 -1.23 6.09 24.48
N LEU A 344 -2.09 5.70 25.42
CA LEU A 344 -2.94 6.64 26.16
C LEU A 344 -2.15 7.61 27.05
N SER A 345 -0.82 7.49 27.11
CA SER A 345 0.05 8.35 27.89
C SER A 345 0.61 9.50 27.05
N SER A 346 0.80 10.65 27.69
CA SER A 346 1.39 11.84 27.08
C SER A 346 2.10 12.67 28.15
N ILE A 347 3.03 13.50 27.71
CA ILE A 347 3.70 14.48 28.57
C ILE A 347 3.44 15.85 27.94
N ILE A 348 2.83 16.74 28.71
CA ILE A 348 2.53 18.11 28.30
C ILE A 348 3.30 19.04 29.23
N VAL A 349 4.21 19.82 28.64
CA VAL A 349 4.92 20.90 29.33
C VAL A 349 4.23 22.19 28.94
N LYS A 350 3.80 22.97 29.92
CA LYS A 350 3.24 24.31 29.71
C LYS A 350 4.25 25.37 30.11
N ASN A 351 4.06 26.59 29.64
CA ASN A 351 4.78 27.75 30.18
C ASN A 351 4.10 28.25 31.47
N LEU A 352 4.66 29.32 32.06
CA LEU A 352 4.12 29.93 33.28
C LEU A 352 2.71 30.54 33.14
N ASN A 353 2.21 30.67 31.91
CA ASN A 353 0.84 31.12 31.61
C ASN A 353 -0.09 29.94 31.29
N ASP A 354 0.31 28.71 31.61
CA ASP A 354 -0.44 27.46 31.35
C ASP A 354 -0.72 27.15 29.87
N LEU A 355 0.01 27.76 28.95
CA LEU A 355 -0.06 27.42 27.52
C LEU A 355 0.88 26.25 27.22
N PRO A 356 0.43 25.20 26.49
CA PRO A 356 1.27 24.07 26.13
C PRO A 356 2.39 24.54 25.20
N ILE A 357 3.63 24.25 25.58
CA ILE A 357 4.82 24.59 24.80
C ILE A 357 5.51 23.35 24.24
N ILE A 358 5.33 22.19 24.86
CA ILE A 358 5.81 20.88 24.40
C ILE A 358 4.70 19.85 24.64
N THR A 359 4.44 19.01 23.65
CA THR A 359 3.67 17.78 23.83
C THR A 359 4.49 16.60 23.36
N ILE A 360 4.54 15.53 24.15
CA ILE A 360 5.17 14.25 23.83
C ILE A 360 4.08 13.19 23.87
N MET A 361 3.90 12.48 22.76
CA MET A 361 3.07 11.29 22.66
C MET A 361 3.93 10.10 22.21
N PHE A 362 3.41 8.89 22.39
CA PHE A 362 4.14 7.65 22.13
C PHE A 362 3.46 6.87 21.02
N ASN A 363 4.03 6.85 19.81
CA ASN A 363 3.57 6.00 18.72
C ASN A 363 3.85 4.54 19.10
N ASN A 364 2.80 3.73 19.26
CA ASN A 364 2.95 2.33 19.65
C ASN A 364 3.40 1.43 18.48
N GLU A 365 3.07 1.81 17.24
CA GLU A 365 3.36 1.02 16.02
C GLU A 365 4.85 1.11 15.68
N ASP A 366 5.39 2.33 15.71
CA ASP A 366 6.79 2.57 15.40
C ASP A 366 7.71 2.57 16.60
N LYS A 367 7.12 2.58 17.80
CA LYS A 367 7.82 2.88 19.05
C LYS A 367 8.64 4.16 18.96
N LYS A 368 8.07 5.21 18.35
CA LYS A 368 8.71 6.53 18.21
C LYS A 368 8.00 7.55 19.09
N LEU A 369 8.74 8.56 19.56
CA LEU A 369 8.13 9.73 20.19
C LEU A 369 7.54 10.64 19.12
N ILE A 370 6.31 11.12 19.34
CA ILE A 370 5.69 12.18 18.54
C ILE A 370 5.76 13.44 19.39
N THR A 371 6.61 14.39 18.99
CA THR A 371 6.81 15.65 19.72
C THR A 371 6.27 16.83 18.94
N SER A 372 5.53 17.71 19.59
CA SER A 372 5.20 19.05 19.07
C SER A 372 5.77 20.14 19.97
N SER A 373 6.16 21.27 19.39
CA SER A 373 6.56 22.46 20.14
C SER A 373 5.92 23.72 19.57
N GLU A 374 5.48 24.62 20.44
CA GLU A 374 5.00 25.94 20.04
C GLU A 374 6.14 26.97 20.02
N LYS A 375 6.09 27.96 19.11
CA LYS A 375 7.08 29.06 19.06
C LYS A 375 6.78 30.14 20.12
N ILE A 376 6.48 29.71 21.34
CA ILE A 376 6.12 30.57 22.47
C ILE A 376 7.21 30.47 23.53
N SER A 377 7.68 31.61 24.02
CA SER A 377 8.69 31.65 25.08
C SER A 377 8.16 31.12 26.42
N VAL A 378 9.04 30.50 27.21
CA VAL A 378 8.72 29.91 28.51
C VAL A 378 8.52 30.98 29.60
N VAL A 379 9.26 32.09 29.53
CA VAL A 379 9.28 33.20 30.51
C VAL A 379 9.40 34.57 29.77
N PRO A 380 8.91 35.70 30.32
CA PRO A 380 9.18 37.04 29.78
C PRO A 380 10.68 37.35 29.72
N ALA A 381 11.10 38.15 28.73
CA ALA A 381 12.51 38.48 28.48
C ALA A 381 13.20 39.10 29.72
N GLY A 382 14.38 38.57 30.11
CA GLY A 382 15.28 39.19 31.09
C GLY A 382 15.64 38.39 32.36
N SER A 383 15.21 37.13 32.48
CA SER A 383 15.64 36.23 33.59
C SER A 383 16.84 35.36 33.19
N ASP A 384 17.63 34.92 34.17
CA ASP A 384 18.84 34.08 34.00
C ASP A 384 18.48 32.75 33.29
N PRO A 385 19.31 32.20 32.38
CA PRO A 385 18.99 30.96 31.68
C PRO A 385 19.14 29.77 32.63
N GLN A 386 18.10 29.49 33.41
CA GLN A 386 17.97 28.26 34.18
C GLN A 386 17.22 27.19 33.38
N PRO A 387 17.56 25.89 33.57
CA PRO A 387 16.81 24.80 32.96
C PRO A 387 15.38 24.83 33.50
N TYR A 388 14.38 24.74 32.62
CA TYR A 388 12.96 24.73 32.97
C TYR A 388 12.43 23.29 33.07
N PHE A 389 12.80 22.46 32.11
CA PHE A 389 12.36 21.06 32.02
C PHE A 389 13.45 20.25 31.35
N THR A 390 13.76 19.07 31.90
CA THR A 390 14.67 18.11 31.26
C THR A 390 13.94 16.80 31.01
N PHE A 391 14.12 16.27 29.81
CA PHE A 391 13.66 14.95 29.41
C PHE A 391 14.89 14.06 29.18
N LYS A 392 14.90 12.87 29.77
CA LYS A 392 15.96 11.88 29.53
C LYS A 392 15.35 10.50 29.33
N LEU A 393 15.70 9.85 28.23
CA LEU A 393 15.30 8.49 27.89
C LEU A 393 16.52 7.56 27.99
N SER A 394 16.36 6.44 28.68
CA SER A 394 17.43 5.47 28.93
C SER A 394 16.93 4.03 28.85
N ARG A 395 17.84 3.12 28.51
CA ARG A 395 17.62 1.67 28.59
C ARG A 395 17.50 1.23 30.06
N PRO A 396 16.91 0.05 30.34
CA PRO A 396 16.83 -0.49 31.71
C PRO A 396 18.17 -0.63 32.42
N ASP A 397 19.27 -0.81 31.67
CA ASP A 397 20.64 -0.90 32.18
C ASP A 397 21.29 0.46 32.50
N GLY A 398 20.56 1.56 32.28
CA GLY A 398 21.03 2.94 32.49
C GLY A 398 21.70 3.58 31.28
N THR A 399 21.86 2.87 30.16
CA THR A 399 22.42 3.44 28.92
C THR A 399 21.52 4.58 28.42
N ILE A 400 22.07 5.79 28.35
CA ILE A 400 21.32 6.97 27.88
C ILE A 400 21.06 6.83 26.38
N ILE A 401 19.78 6.80 26.01
CA ILE A 401 19.36 6.85 24.61
C ILE A 401 19.41 8.31 24.17
N ARG A 402 18.75 9.21 24.92
CA ARG A 402 18.74 10.66 24.65
C ARG A 402 18.44 11.47 25.90
N ASP A 403 18.88 12.71 25.88
CA ASP A 403 18.48 13.76 26.82
C ASP A 403 18.22 15.08 26.07
N SER A 404 17.36 15.91 26.63
CA SER A 404 17.10 17.26 26.13
C SER A 404 16.72 18.17 27.28
N ILE A 405 17.23 19.40 27.22
CA ILE A 405 17.02 20.43 28.23
C ILE A 405 16.30 21.60 27.58
N THR A 406 15.15 21.97 28.14
CA THR A 406 14.44 23.21 27.79
C THR A 406 14.88 24.30 28.75
N MET A 407 15.43 25.40 28.23
CA MET A 407 15.83 26.56 29.04
C MET A 407 14.66 27.54 29.18
N GLY A 408 14.54 28.23 30.33
CA GLY A 408 13.45 29.17 30.59
C GLY A 408 13.41 30.41 29.70
N THR A 409 14.50 30.74 29.00
CA THR A 409 14.63 31.99 28.22
C THR A 409 14.57 31.79 26.71
N THR A 410 14.54 30.55 26.22
CA THR A 410 14.55 30.25 24.79
C THR A 410 13.21 29.70 24.33
N THR A 411 12.89 29.86 23.05
CA THR A 411 11.84 29.05 22.44
C THR A 411 12.25 27.57 22.54
N PRO A 412 11.32 26.62 22.72
CA PRO A 412 11.63 25.19 22.73
C PRO A 412 12.11 24.63 21.37
N ALA A 413 12.53 25.48 20.43
CA ALA A 413 13.01 25.08 19.12
C ALA A 413 14.20 24.09 19.20
N ASN A 414 15.06 24.23 20.22
CA ASN A 414 16.14 23.28 20.49
C ASN A 414 15.63 21.95 21.06
N PHE A 415 14.57 21.96 21.86
CA PHE A 415 13.91 20.74 22.36
C PHE A 415 13.27 19.96 21.19
N TYR A 416 12.60 20.68 20.30
CA TYR A 416 12.02 20.14 19.07
C TYR A 416 13.09 19.56 18.14
N SER A 417 14.17 20.30 17.83
CA SER A 417 15.24 19.81 16.96
C SER A 417 16.05 18.65 17.57
N GLN A 418 16.18 18.58 18.90
CA GLN A 418 16.90 17.50 19.59
C GLN A 418 16.10 16.22 19.80
N LEU A 419 14.76 16.25 19.74
CA LEU A 419 13.90 15.07 19.97
C LEU A 419 13.18 14.56 18.71
N ILE A 420 13.24 15.28 17.59
CA ILE A 420 12.58 14.89 16.31
C ILE A 420 13.32 13.85 15.50
N GLU A 421 14.60 13.62 15.73
CA GLU A 421 15.37 12.69 14.92
C GLU A 421 15.08 11.22 15.29
N ASN A 422 13.90 10.72 14.93
CA ASN A 422 13.61 9.29 14.80
C ASN A 422 14.02 8.43 16.01
N PHE A 423 13.86 8.94 17.22
CA PHE A 423 14.22 8.16 18.40
C PHE A 423 13.17 7.09 18.65
N SER A 424 13.68 5.85 18.63
CA SER A 424 12.91 4.69 19.02
C SER A 424 13.05 4.47 20.53
N PHE A 425 11.93 4.20 21.19
CA PHE A 425 11.91 3.61 22.51
C PHE A 425 11.66 2.11 22.39
N ASP A 426 11.95 1.37 23.44
CA ASP A 426 11.42 0.04 23.69
C ASP A 426 10.60 0.02 24.97
N TYR A 427 9.78 -1.01 25.12
CA TYR A 427 9.14 -1.25 26.41
C TYR A 427 10.21 -1.60 27.44
N GLU A 428 9.96 -1.19 28.68
CA GLU A 428 10.90 -1.19 29.80
C GLU A 428 11.94 -0.05 29.79
N ASP A 429 12.08 0.73 28.71
CA ASP A 429 12.88 1.96 28.75
C ASP A 429 12.35 2.92 29.82
N ILE A 430 13.26 3.71 30.38
CA ILE A 430 13.03 4.62 31.50
C ILE A 430 13.13 6.05 31.02
N ILE A 431 12.07 6.81 31.27
CA ILE A 431 12.02 8.27 31.13
C ILE A 431 12.28 8.88 32.51
N GLU A 432 13.32 9.69 32.62
CA GLU A 432 13.61 10.54 33.76
C GLU A 432 13.26 11.98 33.39
N LEU A 433 12.37 12.58 34.17
CA LEU A 433 11.94 13.96 34.00
C LEU A 433 12.41 14.77 35.19
N THR A 434 13.02 15.93 34.94
CA THR A 434 13.40 16.86 36.00
C THR A 434 12.81 18.24 35.77
N TYR A 435 12.49 18.90 36.87
CA TYR A 435 11.72 20.14 36.91
C TYR A 435 12.40 21.16 37.82
N THR A 436 12.00 22.42 37.68
CA THR A 436 12.25 23.48 38.66
C THR A 436 11.03 23.68 39.55
N ASP A 437 11.24 24.32 40.70
CA ASP A 437 10.14 24.74 41.57
C ASP A 437 9.10 25.60 40.82
N SER A 438 9.55 26.40 39.86
CA SER A 438 8.70 27.27 39.04
C SER A 438 7.96 26.56 37.90
N SER A 439 8.36 25.35 37.50
CA SER A 439 7.77 24.63 36.36
C SER A 439 6.93 23.43 36.76
N ILE A 440 7.18 22.83 37.93
CA ILE A 440 6.59 21.55 38.33
C ILE A 440 5.05 21.55 38.28
N SER A 441 4.41 22.66 38.68
CA SER A 441 2.95 22.83 38.63
C SER A 441 2.37 22.99 37.21
N HIS A 442 3.21 23.27 36.22
CA HIS A 442 2.85 23.47 34.82
C HIS A 442 3.11 22.23 33.95
N ILE A 443 3.50 21.10 34.56
CA ILE A 443 3.67 19.83 33.89
C ILE A 443 2.44 18.95 34.09
N THR A 444 1.97 18.32 33.01
CA THR A 444 0.92 17.31 33.06
C THR A 444 1.41 16.05 32.38
N ILE A 445 1.40 14.94 33.12
CA ILE A 445 1.78 13.62 32.62
C ILE A 445 0.53 12.77 32.65
N ASN A 446 0.05 12.35 31.49
CA ASN A 446 -1.05 11.42 31.42
C ASN A 446 -0.52 9.99 31.62
N LEU A 447 -0.89 9.38 32.74
CA LEU A 447 -0.61 8.00 33.11
C LEU A 447 -1.84 7.15 32.80
N LYS A 448 -1.86 6.54 31.61
CA LYS A 448 -2.91 5.59 31.18
C LYS A 448 -4.33 6.17 31.23
N GLY A 449 -4.51 7.40 30.77
CA GLY A 449 -5.78 8.12 30.80
C GLY A 449 -5.98 9.02 32.02
N VAL A 450 -5.13 8.91 33.06
CA VAL A 450 -5.24 9.72 34.28
C VAL A 450 -4.14 10.79 34.30
N ASN A 451 -4.52 12.05 34.46
CA ASN A 451 -3.55 13.15 34.55
C ASN A 451 -2.86 13.15 35.92
N HIS A 452 -1.54 13.21 35.91
CA HIS A 452 -0.66 13.36 37.05
C HIS A 452 0.13 14.67 36.92
N THR A 453 0.24 15.41 38.02
CA THR A 453 1.12 16.57 38.15
C THR A 453 2.28 16.16 39.04
N PRO A 454 3.53 16.34 38.61
CA PRO A 454 4.69 15.92 39.40
C PRO A 454 4.71 16.52 40.80
N THR A 455 5.21 15.75 41.76
CA THR A 455 5.30 16.11 43.19
C THR A 455 6.75 16.23 43.66
N LYS A 456 7.69 15.69 42.90
CA LYS A 456 9.14 15.77 43.15
C LYS A 456 9.82 16.49 42.00
N LEU A 457 10.94 17.18 42.29
CA LEU A 457 11.76 17.84 41.25
C LEU A 457 12.40 16.86 40.26
N ALA A 458 12.35 15.56 40.53
CA ALA A 458 12.72 14.51 39.60
C ALA A 458 11.79 13.30 39.78
N GLU A 459 11.25 12.79 38.68
CA GLU A 459 10.40 11.59 38.65
C GLU A 459 10.81 10.68 37.50
N LYS A 460 10.64 9.36 37.70
CA LYS A 460 10.99 8.34 36.71
C LYS A 460 9.78 7.55 36.30
N TYR A 461 9.73 7.23 35.02
CA TYR A 461 8.60 6.57 34.38
C TYR A 461 9.10 5.46 33.49
N LYS A 462 8.56 4.27 33.67
CA LYS A 462 8.78 3.13 32.78
C LYS A 462 7.77 3.13 31.65
N ILE A 463 8.24 2.93 30.42
CA ILE A 463 7.37 2.79 29.25
C ILE A 463 6.86 1.35 29.18
N THR A 464 5.52 1.17 29.19
CA THR A 464 4.88 -0.15 29.05
C THR A 464 3.91 -0.16 27.86
N PRO A 465 3.49 -1.35 27.37
CA PRO A 465 2.46 -1.45 26.34
C PRO A 465 1.14 -0.75 26.69
N ASN A 466 0.86 -0.59 27.99
CA ASN A 466 -0.36 0.04 28.49
C ASN A 466 -0.17 1.53 28.81
N GLY A 467 1.01 2.11 28.58
CA GLY A 467 1.34 3.49 28.93
C GLY A 467 2.46 3.62 29.95
N LEU A 468 2.71 4.85 30.40
CA LEU A 468 3.73 5.17 31.40
C LEU A 468 3.32 4.68 32.80
N VAL A 469 4.31 4.25 33.57
CA VAL A 469 4.18 3.83 34.99
C VAL A 469 5.28 4.50 35.78
N GLU A 470 4.93 5.27 36.81
CA GLU A 470 5.90 5.86 37.74
C GLU A 470 6.64 4.74 38.52
N ILE A 471 7.96 4.90 38.72
CA ILE A 471 8.85 3.90 39.37
C ILE A 471 9.77 4.47 40.44
#